data_AF-A0A4R5GF80-F1
#
_entry.id   AF-A0A4R5GF80-F1
#
_cell.length_a   1.000
_cell.length_b   1.000
_cell.length_c   1.000
_cell.angle_alpha   90.00
_cell.angle_beta   90.00
_cell.angle_gamma   90.00
#
_symmetry.space_group_name_H-M   'P 1'
#
loop_
_entity.id
_entity.type
_entity.pdbx_description
1 polymer ?
#
loop_
_entity_poly.entity_id
_entity_poly.type
_entity_poly.pdbx_seq_one_letter_code
_entity_poly.pdbx_strand_id
1 'polypeptide(L)'
;MLVTPPELFGARLLRDHPEAAHAFFFGPFLEASCGRTDLLAHLPAFLETLGRSQTPQVFLREWLESENHPNLPLWTAVRELRAAGLPIRGRGRVPPRDGVAAP
;
A
#
# COMPACT_ATOMS: atom_id res chain seq x y z
N MET A 1 -9.94 8.66 -7.83
CA MET A 1 -8.82 8.25 -6.95
C MET A 1 -9.27 8.48 -5.50
N LEU A 2 -9.19 7.46 -4.63
CA LEU A 2 -9.63 7.52 -3.22
C LEU A 2 -8.69 8.30 -2.30
N VAL A 3 -7.51 8.64 -2.83
CA VAL A 3 -6.46 9.40 -2.18
C VAL A 3 -6.07 10.54 -3.11
N THR A 4 -5.76 11.71 -2.57
CA THR A 4 -5.20 12.85 -3.34
C THR A 4 -3.93 13.35 -2.66
N PRO A 5 -2.81 12.63 -2.78
CA PRO A 5 -1.53 13.11 -2.29
C PRO A 5 -1.01 14.23 -3.22
N PRO A 6 -0.29 15.23 -2.71
CA PRO A 6 0.33 16.27 -3.55
C PRO A 6 1.37 15.68 -4.52
N GLU A 7 2.02 14.58 -4.13
CA GLU A 7 2.87 13.76 -4.98
C GLU A 7 2.81 12.31 -4.50
N LEU A 8 2.73 11.35 -5.43
CA LEU A 8 2.81 9.93 -5.09
C LEU A 8 4.25 9.57 -4.71
N PHE A 9 4.41 8.81 -3.62
CA PHE A 9 5.73 8.39 -3.14
C PHE A 9 6.53 7.64 -4.21
N GLY A 10 5.87 6.75 -4.96
CA GLY A 10 6.47 6.04 -6.09
C GLY A 10 6.89 6.97 -7.24
N ALA A 11 6.14 8.05 -7.50
CA ALA A 11 6.51 9.02 -8.54
C ALA A 11 7.78 9.81 -8.16
N ARG A 12 7.89 10.21 -6.89
CA ARG A 12 9.12 10.81 -6.36
C ARG A 12 10.31 9.85 -6.49
N LEU A 13 10.15 8.59 -6.09
CA LEU A 13 11.21 7.60 -6.20
C LEU A 13 11.63 7.31 -7.65
N LEU A 14 10.68 7.25 -8.58
CA LEU A 14 10.97 7.05 -10.00
C LEU A 14 11.70 8.25 -10.62
N ARG A 15 11.48 9.47 -10.13
CA ARG A 15 12.25 10.64 -10.56
C ARG A 15 13.67 10.60 -10.00
N ASP A 16 13.81 10.33 -8.70
CA ASP A 16 15.08 10.49 -7.99
C ASP A 16 16.01 9.27 -8.17
N HIS A 17 15.44 8.07 -8.38
CA HIS A 17 16.16 6.80 -8.54
C HIS A 17 15.50 5.92 -9.62
N PRO A 18 15.47 6.34 -10.89
CA PRO A 18 14.64 5.73 -11.94
C PRO A 18 14.88 4.24 -12.12
N GLU A 19 16.13 3.80 -12.19
CA GLU A 19 16.48 2.38 -12.43
C GLU A 19 16.10 1.49 -11.24
N ALA A 20 16.50 1.88 -10.02
CA ALA A 20 16.22 1.13 -8.81
C ALA A 20 14.72 1.07 -8.52
N ALA A 21 14.02 2.20 -8.65
CA ALA A 21 12.58 2.27 -8.47
C ALA A 21 11.84 1.43 -9.52
N HIS A 22 12.24 1.49 -10.80
CA HIS A 22 11.63 0.69 -11.85
C HIS A 22 11.81 -0.82 -11.59
N ALA A 23 13.04 -1.26 -11.27
CA ALA A 23 13.31 -2.65 -10.96
C ALA A 23 12.50 -3.17 -9.76
N PHE A 24 12.34 -2.35 -8.72
CA PHE A 24 11.54 -2.69 -7.55
C PHE A 24 10.04 -2.73 -7.84
N PHE A 25 9.48 -1.66 -8.43
CA PHE A 25 8.03 -1.50 -8.61
C PHE A 25 7.44 -2.50 -9.62
N PHE A 26 8.19 -2.83 -10.68
CA PHE A 26 7.74 -3.77 -11.72
C PHE A 26 8.10 -5.23 -11.45
N GLY A 27 8.78 -5.52 -10.34
CA GLY A 27 9.15 -6.88 -9.94
C GLY A 27 8.70 -7.19 -8.50
N PRO A 28 9.59 -7.08 -7.49
CA PRO A 28 9.30 -7.44 -6.10
C PRO A 28 8.01 -6.82 -5.53
N PHE A 29 7.75 -5.54 -5.82
CA PHE A 29 6.52 -4.87 -5.36
C PHE A 29 5.26 -5.46 -5.99
N LEU A 30 5.30 -5.80 -7.28
CA LEU A 30 4.17 -6.40 -7.99
C LEU A 30 3.86 -7.79 -7.43
N GLU A 31 4.89 -8.60 -7.19
CA GLU A 31 4.77 -9.90 -6.53
C GLU A 31 4.12 -9.79 -5.15
N ALA A 32 4.58 -8.84 -4.34
CA ALA A 32 4.01 -8.58 -3.02
C ALA A 32 2.57 -8.06 -3.07
N SER A 33 2.26 -7.18 -4.03
CA SER A 33 0.91 -6.63 -4.25
C SER A 33 -0.09 -7.70 -4.68
N CYS A 34 0.37 -8.76 -5.36
CA CYS A 34 -0.43 -9.93 -5.69
C CYS A 34 -0.50 -10.97 -4.55
N GLY A 35 0.12 -10.70 -3.40
CA GLY A 35 0.14 -11.61 -2.25
C GLY A 35 1.02 -12.85 -2.45
N ARG A 36 1.92 -12.84 -3.44
CA ARG A 36 2.83 -13.97 -3.73
C ARG A 36 4.06 -13.96 -2.80
N THR A 37 4.44 -12.80 -2.29
CA THR A 37 5.57 -12.62 -1.38
C THR A 37 5.26 -11.56 -0.32
N ASP A 38 6.04 -11.50 0.75
CA ASP A 38 5.98 -10.41 1.73
C ASP A 38 6.75 -9.18 1.22
N LEU A 39 6.11 -8.00 1.25
CA LEU A 39 6.74 -6.73 0.89
C LEU A 39 7.96 -6.43 1.79
N LEU A 40 7.86 -6.69 3.10
CA LEU A 40 8.92 -6.39 4.05
C LEU A 40 10.19 -7.19 3.78
N ALA A 41 10.09 -8.34 3.12
CA ALA A 41 11.25 -9.16 2.74
C ALA A 41 12.07 -8.53 1.60
N HIS A 42 11.45 -7.67 0.77
CA HIS A 42 12.10 -7.05 -0.39
C HIS A 42 12.68 -5.67 -0.10
N LEU A 43 12.16 -4.97 0.91
CA LEU A 43 12.58 -3.63 1.27
C LEU A 43 14.07 -3.50 1.68
N PRO A 44 14.72 -4.45 2.38
CA PRO A 44 16.13 -4.32 2.73
C PRO A 44 17.03 -4.12 1.51
N ALA A 45 16.91 -5.00 0.51
CA ALA A 45 17.70 -4.93 -0.72
C ALA A 45 17.38 -3.65 -1.50
N PHE A 46 16.10 -3.25 -1.55
CA PHE A 46 15.72 -1.99 -2.20
C PHE A 46 16.33 -0.77 -1.49
N LEU A 47 16.29 -0.70 -0.16
CA LEU A 47 16.86 0.41 0.61
C LEU A 47 18.37 0.52 0.44
N GLU A 48 19.07 -0.62 0.35
CA GLU A 48 20.50 -0.67 0.03
C GLU A 48 20.78 -0.04 -1.34
N THR A 49 19.99 -0.37 -2.38
CA THR A 49 20.15 0.25 -3.71
C THR A 49 19.89 1.75 -3.74
N LEU A 50 19.04 2.26 -2.83
CA LEU A 50 18.77 3.69 -2.68
C LEU A 50 19.83 4.41 -1.82
N GLY A 51 20.77 3.68 -1.21
CA GLY A 51 21.74 4.23 -0.26
C GLY A 51 21.09 4.74 1.03
N ARG A 52 19.92 4.21 1.41
CA ARG A 52 19.19 4.62 2.62
C ARG A 52 19.52 3.70 3.78
N SER A 53 19.81 4.29 4.95
CA SER A 53 20.19 3.57 6.17
C SER A 53 19.03 3.28 7.12
N GLN A 54 17.82 3.76 6.82
CA GLN A 54 16.63 3.51 7.63
C GLN A 54 16.17 2.05 7.54
N THR A 55 15.41 1.59 8.54
CA THR A 55 14.88 0.22 8.54
C THR A 55 13.69 0.07 7.57
N PRO A 56 13.40 -1.16 7.08
CA PRO A 56 12.22 -1.46 6.26
C PRO A 56 10.90 -0.94 6.85
N GLN A 57 10.71 -1.09 8.17
CA GLN A 57 9.48 -0.69 8.86
C GLN A 57 9.33 0.83 8.89
N VAL A 58 10.43 1.56 9.08
CA VAL A 58 10.44 3.04 9.06
C VAL A 58 10.10 3.52 7.66
N PHE A 59 10.75 2.96 6.63
CA PHE A 59 10.45 3.31 5.23
C PHE A 59 9.01 3.02 4.84
N LEU A 60 8.49 1.84 5.20
CA LEU A 60 7.11 1.48 4.88
C LEU A 60 6.12 2.42 5.58
N ARG A 61 6.38 2.80 6.83
CA ARG A 61 5.55 3.78 7.53
C ARG A 61 5.56 5.13 6.83
N GLU A 62 6.74 5.67 6.49
CA GLU A 62 6.85 6.94 5.77
C GLU A 62 6.11 6.92 4.44
N TRP A 63 6.25 5.82 3.70
CA TRP A 63 5.52 5.63 2.45
C TRP A 63 4.01 5.65 2.70
N LEU A 64 3.49 4.82 3.60
CA LEU A 64 2.06 4.76 3.91
C LEU A 64 1.52 6.11 4.39
N GLU A 65 2.27 6.85 5.21
CA GLU A 65 1.89 8.18 5.68
C GLU A 65 1.79 9.18 4.51
N SER A 66 2.74 9.16 3.58
CA SER A 66 2.71 10.03 2.40
C SER A 66 1.59 9.71 1.41
N GLU A 67 1.05 8.49 1.46
CA GLU A 67 -0.08 8.08 0.63
C GLU A 67 -1.41 8.10 1.40
N ASN A 68 -1.42 8.52 2.67
CA ASN A 68 -2.62 8.57 3.48
C ASN A 68 -3.31 9.95 3.42
N HIS A 69 -3.79 10.32 2.22
CA HIS A 69 -4.53 11.55 1.98
C HIS A 69 -5.96 11.25 1.53
N PRO A 70 -6.90 10.95 2.46
CA PRO A 70 -8.25 10.54 2.10
C PRO A 70 -8.96 11.62 1.28
N ASN A 71 -9.59 11.21 0.17
CA ASN A 71 -10.45 12.09 -0.62
C ASN A 71 -11.78 12.30 0.13
N LEU A 72 -11.83 13.34 0.97
CA LEU A 72 -12.99 13.66 1.80
C LEU A 72 -14.29 13.85 0.99
N PRO A 73 -14.30 14.56 -0.16
CA PRO A 73 -15.49 14.64 -1.01
C PRO A 73 -16.02 13.26 -1.44
N LEU A 74 -15.12 12.36 -1.87
CA LEU A 74 -15.51 11.01 -2.25
C LEU A 74 -16.02 10.20 -1.06
N TRP A 75 -15.44 10.38 0.12
CA TRP A 75 -15.94 9.76 1.36
C TRP A 75 -17.36 10.22 1.68
N THR A 76 -17.65 11.52 1.55
CA THR A 76 -19.00 12.06 1.72
C THR A 76 -19.98 11.43 0.73
N ALA A 77 -19.62 11.38 -0.56
CA ALA A 77 -20.46 10.73 -1.57
C ALA A 77 -20.72 9.25 -1.25
N VAL A 78 -19.70 8.50 -0.81
CA VAL A 78 -19.87 7.09 -0.39
C VAL A 78 -20.83 6.97 0.79
N ARG A 79 -20.81 7.91 1.74
CA ARG A 79 -21.76 7.93 2.88
C ARG A 79 -23.19 8.19 2.42
N GLU A 80 -23.39 9.12 1.49
CA GLU A 80 -24.70 9.43 0.91
C GLU A 80 -25.27 8.22 0.15
N LEU A 81 -24.46 7.57 -0.68
CA LEU A 81 -24.86 6.35 -1.39
C LEU A 81 -25.27 5.23 -0.41
N ARG A 82 -24.51 5.06 0.68
CA ARG A 82 -24.85 4.08 1.73
C ARG A 82 -26.17 4.43 2.44
N ALA A 83 -26.41 5.72 2.72
CA ALA A 83 -27.66 6.18 3.33
C ALA A 83 -28.87 5.99 2.39
N ALA A 84 -28.66 6.07 1.08
CA ALA A 84 -29.67 5.78 0.06
C ALA A 84 -29.96 4.27 -0.14
N GLY A 85 -29.35 3.40 0.67
CA GLY A 85 -29.56 1.95 0.60
C GLY A 85 -28.77 1.25 -0.52
N LEU A 86 -27.84 1.94 -1.18
CA LEU A 86 -27.01 1.31 -2.21
C LEU A 86 -25.97 0.39 -1.56
N PRO A 87 -25.79 -0.83 -2.11
CA PRO A 87 -24.84 -1.79 -1.56
C PRO A 87 -23.40 -1.32 -1.82
N ILE A 88 -22.80 -0.73 -0.80
CA ILE A 88 -21.36 -0.44 -0.79
C ILE A 88 -20.64 -1.57 -0.05
N ARG A 89 -19.86 -2.39 -0.77
CA ARG A 89 -18.96 -3.36 -0.15
C ARG A 89 -17.79 -2.60 0.52
N GLY A 90 -17.84 -2.48 1.84
CA GLY A 90 -16.64 -2.19 2.64
C GLY A 90 -15.72 -3.43 2.68
N ARG A 91 -14.48 -3.29 3.17
CA ARG A 91 -13.68 -4.46 3.56
C ARG A 91 -14.55 -5.31 4.49
N GLY A 92 -15.01 -6.45 3.99
CA GLY A 92 -15.71 -7.43 4.81
C GLY A 92 -14.82 -7.77 5.98
N ARG A 93 -15.43 -7.90 7.16
CA ARG A 93 -14.83 -8.67 8.26
C ARG A 93 -14.27 -9.93 7.63
N VAL A 94 -12.95 -10.14 7.71
CA VAL A 94 -12.39 -11.47 7.46
C VAL A 94 -13.08 -12.37 8.48
N PRO A 95 -13.93 -13.33 8.08
CA PRO A 95 -14.48 -14.27 9.04
C PRO A 95 -13.28 -14.95 9.74
N PRO A 96 -13.34 -15.20 11.05
CA PRO A 96 -12.29 -15.94 11.73
C PRO A 96 -12.03 -17.22 10.92
N ARG A 97 -10.76 -17.47 10.61
CA ARG A 97 -10.37 -18.78 10.09
C ARG A 97 -10.69 -19.76 11.20
N ASP A 98 -11.72 -20.57 11.01
CA ASP A 98 -11.95 -21.76 11.81
C ASP A 98 -10.73 -22.66 11.60
N GLY A 99 -9.79 -22.54 12.53
CA GLY A 99 -8.49 -23.15 12.47
C GLY A 99 -8.40 -24.28 13.47
N VAL A 100 -8.63 -25.49 12.94
CA VAL A 100 -7.88 -26.70 13.25
C VAL A 100 -8.03 -27.26 14.66
N ALA A 101 -8.77 -28.37 14.77
CA ALA A 101 -8.59 -29.35 15.82
C ALA A 101 -7.12 -29.80 15.84
N ALA A 102 -6.44 -29.51 16.95
CA ALA A 102 -5.14 -30.11 17.25
C ALA A 102 -5.35 -31.60 17.61
N PRO A 103 -4.38 -32.48 17.29
CA PRO A 103 -4.42 -33.88 17.69
C PRO A 103 -4.36 -34.06 19.21
#